data_AF-A0A7S0DRZ6-F1
#
_entry.id   AF-A0A7S0DRZ6-F1
#
_cell.length_a   1.000
_cell.length_b   1.000
_cell.length_c   1.000
_cell.angle_alpha   90.00
_cell.angle_beta   90.00
_cell.angle_gamma   90.00
#
_symmetry.space_group_name_H-M   'P 1'
#
loop_
_entity.id
_entity.type
_entity.pdbx_description
1 polymer ?
#
loop_
_entity_poly.entity_id
_entity_poly.type
_entity_poly.pdbx_seq_one_letter_code
_entity_poly.pdbx_strand_id
1 'polypeptide(L)'
;MEAMRNHIFQNGSFEGVIDRKKVLGAGFSYGSATASLESVMNPEAYRAVILWDGWFFIDQGEGIPFPKEAHDSGLKHKALFVGSTEFSNYKKLSGYTKSLIKTGLNGTRSLVLPNSKHEHFTDCPFWLPTTLVEALSGKKEGGYLRSYIKLRDEMIAFIESTCG
;
A
#
# COMPACT_ATOMS: atom_id res chain seq x y z
N MET A 1 -15.89 -6.56 -4.44
CA MET A 1 -14.76 -6.47 -5.39
C MET A 1 -14.83 -7.51 -6.50
N GLU A 2 -15.28 -8.73 -6.21
CA GLU A 2 -15.39 -9.83 -7.18
C GLU A 2 -16.17 -9.49 -8.47
N ALA A 3 -17.33 -8.84 -8.37
CA ALA A 3 -18.13 -8.45 -9.54
C ALA A 3 -17.37 -7.53 -10.51
N MET A 4 -16.61 -6.55 -9.98
CA MET A 4 -15.79 -5.64 -10.79
C MET A 4 -14.61 -6.37 -11.42
N ARG A 5 -13.95 -7.26 -10.65
CA ARG A 5 -12.86 -8.10 -11.16
C ARG A 5 -13.33 -9.00 -12.30
N ASN A 6 -14.49 -9.66 -12.14
CA ASN A 6 -15.09 -10.49 -13.18
C ASN A 6 -15.44 -9.66 -14.42
N HIS A 7 -16.00 -8.46 -14.23
CA HIS A 7 -16.31 -7.56 -15.34
C HIS A 7 -15.05 -7.16 -16.13
N ILE A 8 -13.95 -6.80 -15.44
CA ILE A 8 -12.67 -6.46 -16.10
C ILE A 8 -12.12 -7.66 -16.87
N PHE A 9 -12.15 -8.85 -16.28
CA PHE A 9 -11.55 -10.06 -16.87
C PHE A 9 -12.41 -10.75 -17.92
N GLN A 10 -13.72 -10.52 -17.95
CA GLN A 10 -14.62 -11.03 -18.97
C GLN A 10 -14.79 -10.05 -20.13
N ASN A 11 -14.31 -8.81 -19.99
CA ASN A 11 -14.32 -7.84 -21.07
C ASN A 11 -13.20 -8.17 -22.07
N GLY A 12 -13.61 -8.58 -23.28
CA GLY A 12 -12.70 -8.98 -24.37
C GLY A 12 -11.69 -7.89 -24.77
N SER A 13 -11.95 -6.61 -24.47
CA SER A 13 -10.98 -5.53 -24.70
C SER A 13 -9.70 -5.67 -23.87
N PHE A 14 -9.69 -6.50 -22.83
CA PHE A 14 -8.51 -6.77 -22.00
C PHE A 14 -7.93 -8.18 -22.21
N GLU A 15 -8.45 -8.94 -23.18
CA GLU A 15 -7.93 -10.26 -23.51
C GLU A 15 -6.48 -10.17 -24.00
N GLY A 16 -5.59 -10.97 -23.42
CA GLY A 16 -4.15 -10.93 -23.69
C GLY A 16 -3.41 -9.69 -23.16
N VAL A 17 -4.12 -8.69 -22.61
CA VAL A 17 -3.52 -7.47 -22.06
C VAL A 17 -3.17 -7.63 -20.59
N ILE A 18 -4.04 -8.27 -19.80
CA ILE A 18 -3.84 -8.42 -18.34
C ILE A 18 -3.33 -9.83 -18.01
N ASP A 19 -2.10 -9.90 -17.46
CA ASP A 19 -1.60 -11.12 -16.84
C ASP A 19 -2.26 -11.35 -15.47
N ARG A 20 -3.23 -12.27 -15.43
CA ARG A 20 -3.98 -12.61 -14.22
C ARG A 20 -3.11 -13.17 -13.08
N LYS A 21 -1.88 -13.63 -13.38
CA LYS A 21 -0.94 -14.13 -12.37
C LYS A 21 -0.13 -13.02 -11.71
N LYS A 22 -0.18 -11.80 -12.25
CA LYS A 22 0.61 -10.63 -11.81
C LYS A 22 -0.26 -9.49 -11.29
N VAL A 23 -1.36 -9.84 -10.62
CA VAL A 23 -2.30 -8.86 -10.05
C VAL A 23 -1.85 -8.47 -8.64
N LEU A 24 -1.79 -7.18 -8.36
CA LEU A 24 -1.47 -6.63 -7.04
C LEU A 24 -2.70 -5.94 -6.45
N GLY A 25 -2.94 -6.15 -5.16
CA GLY A 25 -3.92 -5.37 -4.41
C GLY A 25 -3.28 -4.07 -3.92
N ALA A 26 -3.96 -2.95 -4.00
CA ALA A 26 -3.46 -1.71 -3.44
C ALA A 26 -4.58 -0.83 -2.92
N GLY A 27 -4.26 0.00 -1.94
CA GLY A 27 -5.19 0.99 -1.42
C GLY A 27 -4.49 2.05 -0.60
N PHE A 28 -5.17 3.17 -0.40
CA PHE A 28 -4.72 4.30 0.41
C PHE A 28 -5.67 4.54 1.58
N SER A 29 -5.15 4.87 2.76
CA SER A 29 -5.95 5.17 3.95
C SER A 29 -6.88 4.00 4.29
N TYR A 30 -8.20 4.24 4.36
CA TYR A 30 -9.20 3.20 4.51
C TYR A 30 -9.18 2.18 3.37
N GLY A 31 -8.79 2.60 2.16
CA GLY A 31 -8.56 1.70 1.03
C GLY A 31 -7.46 0.68 1.28
N SER A 32 -6.44 0.98 2.12
CA SER A 32 -5.46 -0.03 2.54
C SER A 32 -6.09 -1.10 3.42
N ALA A 33 -6.99 -0.73 4.31
CA ALA A 33 -7.76 -1.69 5.10
C ALA A 33 -8.68 -2.54 4.21
N THR A 34 -9.30 -1.94 3.20
CA THR A 34 -10.08 -2.68 2.19
C THR A 34 -9.20 -3.65 1.39
N ALA A 35 -8.03 -3.20 0.92
CA ALA A 35 -7.11 -4.04 0.14
C ALA A 35 -6.54 -5.19 0.98
N SER A 36 -6.22 -4.96 2.26
CA SER A 36 -5.77 -6.02 3.15
C SER A 36 -6.88 -7.05 3.40
N LEU A 37 -8.11 -6.62 3.68
CA LEU A 37 -9.27 -7.51 3.82
C LEU A 37 -9.48 -8.35 2.56
N GLU A 38 -9.56 -7.69 1.42
CA GLU A 38 -9.85 -8.34 0.13
C GLU A 38 -8.77 -9.38 -0.21
N SER A 39 -7.50 -9.08 0.09
CA SER A 39 -6.40 -10.03 -0.12
C SER A 39 -6.45 -11.26 0.79
N VAL A 40 -7.05 -11.12 1.98
CA VAL A 40 -7.26 -12.23 2.90
C VAL A 40 -8.46 -13.07 2.48
N MET A 41 -9.54 -12.43 2.03
CA MET A 41 -10.76 -13.10 1.60
C MET A 41 -10.61 -13.80 0.24
N ASN A 42 -9.76 -13.27 -0.64
CA ASN A 42 -9.54 -13.77 -1.99
C ASN A 42 -8.05 -13.97 -2.26
N PRO A 43 -7.36 -14.90 -1.58
CA PRO A 43 -5.91 -15.00 -1.67
C PRO A 43 -5.42 -15.35 -3.08
N GLU A 44 -6.14 -16.20 -3.80
CA GLU A 44 -5.79 -16.56 -5.19
C GLU A 44 -5.94 -15.38 -6.18
N ALA A 45 -6.50 -14.26 -5.74
CA ALA A 45 -6.70 -13.09 -6.58
C ALA A 45 -5.47 -12.19 -6.70
N TYR A 46 -4.56 -12.27 -5.73
CA TYR A 46 -3.47 -11.31 -5.60
C TYR A 46 -2.14 -12.01 -5.39
N ARG A 47 -1.11 -11.45 -5.99
CA ARG A 47 0.27 -11.91 -5.81
C ARG A 47 0.94 -11.24 -4.62
N ALA A 48 0.62 -9.97 -4.38
CA ALA A 48 1.06 -9.14 -3.27
C ALA A 48 0.07 -7.99 -3.03
N VAL A 49 0.26 -7.29 -1.90
CA VAL A 49 -0.46 -6.05 -1.59
C VAL A 49 0.46 -4.87 -1.30
N ILE A 50 0.04 -3.67 -1.71
CA ILE A 50 0.70 -2.40 -1.38
C ILE A 50 -0.26 -1.54 -0.59
N LEU A 51 0.10 -1.22 0.65
CA LEU A 51 -0.76 -0.59 1.63
C LEU A 51 -0.24 0.80 1.96
N TRP A 52 -0.87 1.81 1.37
CA TRP A 52 -0.48 3.22 1.48
C TRP A 52 -1.18 3.87 2.66
N ASP A 53 -0.36 4.35 3.60
CA ASP A 53 -0.72 5.08 4.81
C ASP A 53 -2.02 4.58 5.46
N GLY A 54 -2.08 3.26 5.68
CA GLY A 54 -3.32 2.56 5.91
C GLY A 54 -3.97 2.84 7.26
N TRP A 55 -5.30 2.92 7.25
CA TRP A 55 -6.11 3.13 8.44
C TRP A 55 -6.59 1.80 9.03
N PHE A 56 -5.81 1.21 9.94
CA PHE A 56 -6.03 -0.17 10.43
C PHE A 56 -6.75 -0.29 11.78
N PHE A 57 -7.49 0.73 12.19
CA PHE A 57 -8.30 0.69 13.41
C PHE A 57 -9.54 1.58 13.32
N ILE A 58 -10.58 1.29 14.08
CA ILE A 58 -11.73 2.19 14.26
C ILE A 58 -11.62 2.83 15.64
N ASP A 59 -11.72 4.15 15.72
CA ASP A 59 -11.68 4.85 17.00
C ASP A 59 -13.06 4.83 17.66
N GLN A 60 -13.29 3.82 18.51
CA GLN A 60 -14.46 3.69 19.39
C GLN A 60 -14.00 3.55 20.85
N GLY A 61 -13.33 4.58 21.37
CA GLY A 61 -12.83 4.62 22.75
C GLY A 61 -11.48 3.89 22.91
N GLU A 62 -11.50 2.55 22.91
CA GLU A 62 -10.26 1.76 23.06
C GLU A 62 -9.48 1.60 21.75
N GLY A 63 -10.17 1.72 20.62
CA GLY A 63 -9.62 1.41 19.31
C GLY A 63 -9.86 -0.07 18.98
N ILE A 64 -10.47 -0.34 17.83
CA ILE A 64 -10.82 -1.71 17.40
C ILE A 64 -9.97 -2.04 16.17
N PRO A 65 -9.28 -3.20 16.11
CA PRO A 65 -8.53 -3.60 14.93
C PRO A 65 -9.44 -3.66 13.70
N PHE A 66 -8.98 -3.11 12.58
CA PHE A 66 -9.73 -3.09 11.33
C PHE A 66 -8.79 -3.31 10.13
N PRO A 67 -9.15 -4.15 9.14
CA PRO A 67 -10.27 -5.10 9.18
C PRO A 67 -9.92 -6.28 10.11
N LYS A 68 -10.89 -6.75 10.90
CA LYS A 68 -10.65 -7.75 11.96
C LYS A 68 -10.04 -9.03 11.39
N GLU A 69 -10.54 -9.47 10.24
CA GLU A 69 -10.15 -10.70 9.54
C GLU A 69 -8.66 -10.69 9.16
N ALA A 70 -8.13 -9.54 8.74
CA ALA A 70 -6.71 -9.43 8.40
C ALA A 70 -5.83 -9.46 9.65
N HIS A 71 -6.27 -8.87 10.76
CA HIS A 71 -5.55 -8.93 12.03
C HIS A 71 -5.60 -10.31 12.67
N ASP A 72 -6.74 -11.00 12.59
CA ASP A 72 -6.92 -12.34 13.16
C ASP A 72 -6.15 -13.41 12.38
N SER A 73 -6.26 -13.38 11.04
CA SER A 73 -5.73 -14.45 10.18
C SER A 73 -4.32 -14.17 9.66
N GLY A 74 -3.84 -12.94 9.79
CA GLY A 74 -2.62 -12.45 9.17
C GLY A 74 -2.74 -12.29 7.65
N LEU A 75 -1.85 -11.48 7.08
CA LEU A 75 -1.81 -11.29 5.62
C LEU A 75 -1.36 -12.57 4.91
N LYS A 76 -2.13 -12.98 3.90
CA LYS A 76 -1.85 -14.19 3.10
C LYS A 76 -0.86 -13.95 1.96
N HIS A 77 -0.35 -12.73 1.84
CA HIS A 77 0.58 -12.31 0.80
C HIS A 77 1.75 -11.52 1.37
N LYS A 78 2.81 -11.41 0.57
CA LYS A 78 3.82 -10.37 0.79
C LYS A 78 3.13 -9.01 0.71
N ALA A 79 3.44 -8.15 1.67
CA ALA A 79 2.91 -6.79 1.71
C ALA A 79 4.03 -5.76 1.72
N LEU A 80 3.80 -4.64 1.03
CA LEU A 80 4.60 -3.43 1.17
C LEU A 80 3.75 -2.38 1.87
N PHE A 81 4.10 -2.06 3.11
CA PHE A 81 3.49 -0.96 3.86
C PHE A 81 4.27 0.32 3.57
N VAL A 82 3.58 1.36 3.10
CA VAL A 82 4.17 2.68 2.86
C VAL A 82 3.44 3.70 3.74
N GLY A 83 4.02 4.04 4.88
CA GLY A 83 3.42 4.95 5.85
C GLY A 83 3.96 6.38 5.80
N SER A 84 3.20 7.30 6.36
CA SER A 84 3.60 8.67 6.61
C SER A 84 4.31 8.82 7.97
N THR A 85 5.09 9.90 8.13
CA THR A 85 5.62 10.26 9.46
C THR A 85 4.48 10.62 10.41
N GLU A 86 3.44 11.30 9.90
CA GLU A 86 2.24 11.66 10.66
C GLU A 86 1.56 10.44 11.30
N PHE A 87 1.15 9.45 10.49
CA PHE A 87 0.48 8.24 10.99
C PHE A 87 1.40 7.39 11.88
N SER A 88 2.71 7.39 11.60
CA SER A 88 3.68 6.70 12.46
C SER A 88 3.72 7.26 13.89
N ASN A 89 3.38 8.55 14.06
CA ASN A 89 3.30 9.21 15.36
C ASN A 89 1.97 8.96 16.10
N TYR A 90 0.94 8.46 15.41
CA TYR A 90 -0.33 8.08 16.04
C TYR A 90 -0.19 6.71 16.70
N LYS A 91 0.06 6.69 18.02
CA LYS A 91 0.43 5.47 18.77
C LYS A 91 -0.50 4.27 18.52
N LYS A 92 -1.82 4.47 18.59
CA LYS A 92 -2.81 3.40 18.37
C LYS A 92 -2.73 2.87 16.94
N LEU A 93 -2.82 3.76 15.95
CA LEU A 93 -2.75 3.42 14.53
C LEU A 93 -1.44 2.70 14.18
N SER A 94 -0.30 3.28 14.56
CA SER A 94 1.04 2.70 14.40
C SER A 94 1.15 1.32 15.08
N GLY A 95 0.49 1.13 16.22
CA GLY A 95 0.38 -0.16 16.90
C GLY A 95 -0.31 -1.23 16.05
N TYR A 96 -1.49 -0.93 15.50
CA TYR A 96 -2.23 -1.84 14.62
C TYR A 96 -1.52 -2.08 13.29
N THR A 97 -0.88 -1.07 12.71
CA THR A 97 -0.07 -1.26 11.51
C THR A 97 1.09 -2.24 11.79
N LYS A 98 1.78 -2.07 12.92
CA LYS A 98 2.88 -2.96 13.34
C LYS A 98 2.40 -4.37 13.67
N SER A 99 1.22 -4.54 14.28
CA SER A 99 0.68 -5.88 14.52
C SER A 99 0.44 -6.60 13.20
N LEU A 100 -0.16 -5.91 12.21
CA LEU A 100 -0.41 -6.51 10.91
C LEU A 100 0.89 -6.85 10.16
N ILE A 101 1.90 -5.97 10.19
CA ILE A 101 3.24 -6.24 9.64
C ILE A 101 3.86 -7.51 10.25
N LYS A 102 3.76 -7.68 11.57
CA LYS A 102 4.30 -8.86 12.27
C LYS A 102 3.64 -10.17 11.85
N THR A 103 2.37 -10.11 11.44
CA THR A 103 1.62 -11.28 10.93
C THR A 103 1.82 -11.53 9.44
N GLY A 104 2.54 -10.65 8.73
CA GLY A 104 2.76 -10.78 7.29
C GLY A 104 3.72 -11.92 6.93
N LEU A 105 3.63 -12.39 5.68
CA LEU A 105 4.53 -13.41 5.16
C LEU A 105 5.98 -12.95 5.07
N ASN A 106 6.91 -13.91 4.97
CA ASN A 106 8.32 -13.63 4.70
C ASN A 106 8.48 -12.78 3.41
N GLY A 107 9.22 -11.69 3.51
CA GLY A 107 9.34 -10.68 2.45
C GLY A 107 8.35 -9.51 2.57
N THR A 108 7.50 -9.47 3.60
CA THR A 108 6.75 -8.26 3.97
C THR A 108 7.72 -7.15 4.37
N ARG A 109 7.49 -5.95 3.85
CA ARG A 109 8.34 -4.76 4.07
C ARG A 109 7.50 -3.60 4.60
N SER A 110 8.14 -2.70 5.34
CA SER A 110 7.53 -1.46 5.80
C SER A 110 8.49 -0.30 5.60
N LEU A 111 7.97 0.78 5.06
CA LEU A 111 8.68 2.03 4.82
C LEU A 111 7.88 3.18 5.43
N VAL A 112 8.58 4.14 6.02
CA VAL A 112 7.98 5.40 6.47
C VAL A 112 8.66 6.53 5.74
N LEU A 113 7.89 7.35 5.02
CA LEU A 113 8.44 8.51 4.32
C LEU A 113 8.70 9.63 5.34
N PRO A 114 9.94 10.14 5.46
CA PRO A 114 10.25 11.19 6.42
C PRO A 114 9.55 12.51 6.03
N ASN A 115 9.11 13.28 7.03
CA ASN A 115 8.44 14.56 6.87
C ASN A 115 7.19 14.51 5.96
N SER A 116 6.49 13.38 5.96
CA SER A 116 5.28 13.18 5.17
C SER A 116 4.01 13.21 6.03
N LYS A 117 2.92 13.64 5.40
CA LYS A 117 1.57 13.67 5.94
C LYS A 117 0.67 12.70 5.19
N HIS A 118 -0.48 12.40 5.76
CA HIS A 118 -1.49 11.51 5.16
C HIS A 118 -1.91 11.96 3.76
N GLU A 119 -2.17 13.26 3.60
CA GLU A 119 -2.59 13.85 2.34
C GLU A 119 -1.48 13.91 1.29
N HIS A 120 -0.22 13.59 1.61
CA HIS A 120 0.81 13.51 0.57
C HIS A 120 0.62 12.30 -0.37
N PHE A 121 -0.31 11.39 -0.05
CA PHE A 121 -0.61 10.18 -0.82
C PHE A 121 -1.90 10.28 -1.64
N THR A 122 -2.76 11.29 -1.41
CA THR A 122 -4.04 11.46 -2.14
C THR A 122 -3.82 11.95 -3.56
N ASP A 123 -3.00 12.99 -3.73
CA ASP A 123 -2.70 13.56 -5.05
C ASP A 123 -1.48 12.91 -5.73
N CYS A 124 -0.93 11.85 -5.11
CA CYS A 124 0.18 11.03 -5.60
C CYS A 124 1.14 11.80 -6.53
N PRO A 125 2.04 12.66 -6.03
CA PRO A 125 3.05 13.31 -6.86
C PRO A 125 4.02 12.31 -7.51
N PHE A 126 3.89 11.01 -7.22
CA PHE A 126 4.68 9.93 -7.81
C PHE A 126 4.50 9.73 -9.32
N TRP A 127 3.53 10.43 -9.91
CA TRP A 127 3.25 10.44 -11.35
C TRP A 127 3.83 11.70 -12.00
N LEU A 128 4.21 12.68 -11.18
CA LEU A 128 4.86 13.89 -11.67
C LEU A 128 6.30 13.52 -12.05
N PRO A 129 6.76 13.93 -13.25
CA PRO A 129 8.16 13.80 -13.61
C PRO A 129 9.06 14.37 -12.51
N THR A 130 10.20 13.73 -12.23
CA THR A 130 11.16 14.22 -11.22
C THR A 130 11.53 15.68 -11.43
N THR A 131 11.60 16.11 -12.70
CA THR A 131 11.84 17.51 -13.10
C THR A 131 10.75 18.48 -12.63
N LEU A 132 9.48 18.05 -12.62
CA LEU A 132 8.37 18.86 -12.13
C LEU A 132 8.38 18.93 -10.59
N VAL A 133 8.74 17.83 -9.93
CA VAL A 133 8.92 17.79 -8.46
C VAL A 133 10.07 18.70 -8.03
N GLU A 134 11.18 18.70 -8.75
CA GLU A 134 12.32 19.61 -8.55
C GLU A 134 11.91 21.07 -8.73
N ALA A 135 11.19 21.39 -9.82
CA ALA A 135 10.72 22.73 -10.12
C ALA A 135 9.73 23.27 -9.07
N LEU A 136 8.75 22.46 -8.65
CA LEU A 136 7.73 22.86 -7.67
C LEU A 136 8.29 22.98 -6.25
N SER A 137 9.28 22.16 -5.90
CA SER A 137 9.86 22.19 -4.54
C SER A 137 10.79 23.38 -4.30
N GLY A 138 11.18 24.12 -5.35
CA GLY A 138 12.10 25.26 -5.27
C GLY A 138 13.49 24.92 -4.70
N LYS A 139 13.80 23.62 -4.54
CA LYS A 139 15.02 23.13 -3.90
C LYS A 139 15.74 22.19 -4.85
N LYS A 140 16.99 22.52 -5.19
CA LYS A 140 17.85 21.73 -6.07
C LYS A 140 18.17 20.31 -5.58
N GLU A 141 17.86 19.95 -4.34
CA GLU A 141 17.92 18.59 -3.81
C GLU A 141 17.31 18.61 -2.39
N GLY A 142 15.98 18.59 -2.30
CA GLY A 142 15.31 18.45 -1.01
C GLY A 142 15.24 16.98 -0.59
N GLY A 143 15.33 16.68 0.71
CA GLY A 143 15.17 15.31 1.25
C GLY A 143 13.88 14.60 0.83
N TYR A 144 12.87 15.36 0.38
CA TYR A 144 11.66 14.84 -0.25
C TYR A 144 11.93 14.09 -1.57
N LEU A 145 12.74 14.64 -2.48
CA LEU A 145 13.09 13.99 -3.75
C LEU A 145 13.90 12.71 -3.55
N ARG A 146 14.82 12.70 -2.58
CA ARG A 146 15.56 11.47 -2.22
C ARG A 146 14.64 10.39 -1.65
N SER A 147 13.68 10.79 -0.80
CA SER A 147 12.67 9.88 -0.25
C SER A 147 11.75 9.34 -1.35
N TYR A 148 11.44 10.17 -2.35
CA TYR A 148 10.68 9.80 -3.53
C TYR A 148 11.41 8.76 -4.39
N ILE A 149 12.66 9.02 -4.76
CA ILE A 149 13.49 8.08 -5.55
C ILE A 149 13.62 6.76 -4.80
N LYS A 150 13.92 6.80 -3.50
CA LYS A 150 14.00 5.60 -2.67
C LYS A 150 12.69 4.81 -2.66
N LEU A 151 11.54 5.48 -2.51
CA LEU A 151 10.24 4.81 -2.55
C LEU A 151 9.99 4.14 -3.90
N ARG A 152 10.26 4.84 -5.01
CA ARG A 152 10.13 4.28 -6.36
C ARG A 152 10.99 3.02 -6.51
N ASP A 153 12.25 3.08 -6.11
CA ASP A 153 13.20 1.97 -6.26
C ASP A 153 12.80 0.77 -5.37
N GLU A 154 12.33 1.01 -4.14
CA GLU A 154 11.79 -0.03 -3.26
C GLU A 154 10.51 -0.67 -3.81
N MET A 155 9.63 0.12 -4.41
CA MET A 155 8.42 -0.40 -5.07
C MET A 155 8.78 -1.28 -6.27
N ILE A 156 9.70 -0.83 -7.12
CA ILE A 156 10.19 -1.63 -8.26
C ILE A 156 10.78 -2.95 -7.76
N ALA A 157 11.70 -2.90 -6.79
CA ALA A 157 12.31 -4.09 -6.22
C ALA A 157 11.29 -5.03 -5.57
N PHE A 158 10.28 -4.49 -4.90
CA PHE A 158 9.18 -5.29 -4.33
C PHE A 158 8.37 -6.00 -5.42
N ILE A 159 7.97 -5.27 -6.46
CA ILE A 159 7.20 -5.80 -7.59
C ILE A 159 8.00 -6.88 -8.31
N GLU A 160 9.26 -6.63 -8.64
CA GLU A 160 10.16 -7.60 -9.28
C GLU A 160 10.33 -8.86 -8.43
N SER A 161 10.55 -8.72 -7.12
CA SER A 161 10.69 -9.88 -6.22
C SER A 161 9.43 -10.73 -6.01
N THR A 162 8.29 -10.24 -6.51
CA THR A 162 6.98 -10.85 -6.31
C THR A 162 6.35 -11.33 -7.63
N CYS A 163 6.58 -10.61 -8.72
CA CYS A 163 6.00 -10.85 -10.04
C CYS A 163 7.02 -11.27 -11.12
N GLY A 164 8.33 -11.20 -10.82
CA GLY A 164 9.41 -11.69 -11.68
C GLY A 164 9.59 -13.20 -11.67
#